data_AF-A0A1F9UHQ0-F1
#
_entry.id   AF-A0A1F9UHQ0-F1
#
_cell.length_a   1.000
_cell.length_b   1.000
_cell.length_c   1.000
_cell.angle_alpha   90.00
_cell.angle_beta   90.00
_cell.angle_gamma   90.00
#
_symmetry.space_group_name_H-M   'P 1'
#
loop_
_entity.id
_entity.type
_entity.pdbx_description
1 polymer ?
#
loop_
_entity_poly.entity_id
_entity_poly.type
_entity_poly.pdbx_seq_one_letter_code
_entity_poly.pdbx_strand_id
1 'polypeptide(L)'
;MNDQAPKPSLASRLYIAGALSLGALLALFISCAPTVYLETEPPGASPWGGKYAMTFNPPEKTPRASVPVTVAVVNPAYKGSELSESALADPVYAKVAKGFSASMGNDLDKILISKGVTTVGPFASRDEITYNEKKGASVILAPHVLLATQIKYQGDFRLVVSGPAGNSVSKGKLERLAYRFGEAYSKSGANSSKIKRLAQEWSVVVTSGMPESVADEWAKKFASGELIVSYEGSGPSGAPSVQKAPPPSGAAVSSGMFGTKTRRTRQGATLATAGSADDASFGLARFERNFTMTTSGWMYFVMQEPLSGEKLWVKKLELDPIEVHGTESYAPDHNITFVNDPCVGQLEIPSGFKPGANLVFDGRGDAMATTVQKMYPIIMQKFETYLDPIEIEQLKLKAKEIREHKVY
;
A
#
# COMPACT_ATOMS: atom_id res chain seq x y z
N MET A 1 -68.06 -38.17 -66.12
CA MET A 1 -68.60 -37.65 -64.84
C MET A 1 -67.45 -36.94 -64.17
N ASN A 2 -67.48 -35.60 -64.21
CA ASN A 2 -66.40 -34.74 -63.74
C ASN A 2 -66.69 -34.34 -62.29
N ASP A 3 -65.88 -34.82 -61.35
CA ASP A 3 -65.84 -34.31 -59.98
C ASP A 3 -64.99 -33.04 -59.94
N GLN A 4 -65.66 -31.89 -59.76
CA GLN A 4 -65.01 -30.63 -59.42
C GLN A 4 -65.05 -30.43 -57.91
N ALA A 5 -63.88 -30.50 -57.28
CA ALA A 5 -63.69 -30.14 -55.89
C ALA A 5 -64.01 -28.65 -55.64
N PRO A 6 -64.62 -28.29 -54.50
CA PRO A 6 -65.01 -26.92 -54.20
C PRO A 6 -63.77 -26.03 -53.97
N LYS A 7 -63.73 -24.89 -54.68
CA LYS A 7 -62.72 -23.85 -54.48
C LYS A 7 -62.90 -23.20 -53.10
N PRO A 8 -61.84 -23.09 -52.27
CA PRO A 8 -61.94 -22.46 -50.97
C PRO A 8 -62.20 -20.95 -51.10
N SER A 9 -63.08 -20.42 -50.24
CA SER A 9 -63.48 -19.02 -50.25
C SER A 9 -62.35 -18.10 -49.76
N LEU A 10 -62.34 -16.87 -50.29
CA LEU A 10 -61.34 -15.82 -50.00
C LEU A 10 -61.12 -15.54 -48.51
N ALA A 11 -62.12 -15.80 -47.65
CA ALA A 11 -62.01 -15.63 -46.20
C ALA A 11 -61.04 -16.62 -45.53
N SER A 12 -60.86 -17.81 -46.10
CA SER A 12 -59.92 -18.83 -45.56
C SER A 12 -58.45 -18.51 -45.84
N ARG A 13 -58.17 -17.67 -46.84
CA ARG A 13 -56.80 -17.29 -47.22
C ARG A 13 -56.23 -16.14 -46.37
N LEU A 14 -57.08 -15.35 -45.71
CA LEU A 14 -56.62 -14.27 -44.82
C LEU A 14 -56.20 -14.75 -43.42
N TYR A 15 -56.77 -15.86 -42.92
CA TYR A 15 -56.43 -16.37 -41.59
C TYR A 15 -55.04 -17.05 -41.52
N ILE A 16 -54.57 -17.63 -42.63
CA ILE A 16 -53.26 -18.32 -42.67
C ILE A 16 -52.10 -17.32 -42.79
N ALA A 17 -52.32 -16.14 -43.36
CA ALA A 17 -51.30 -15.08 -43.44
C ALA A 17 -51.14 -14.29 -42.12
N GLY A 18 -52.16 -14.24 -41.26
CA GLY A 18 -52.09 -13.57 -39.96
C GLY A 18 -51.46 -14.41 -38.84
N ALA A 19 -51.52 -15.74 -38.92
CA ALA A 19 -50.95 -16.63 -37.89
C ALA A 19 -49.42 -16.78 -38.01
N LEU A 20 -48.84 -16.55 -39.19
CA LEU A 20 -47.39 -16.63 -39.41
C LEU A 20 -46.63 -15.33 -39.06
N SER A 21 -47.29 -14.18 -39.03
CA SER A 21 -46.66 -12.91 -38.62
C SER A 21 -46.64 -12.70 -37.09
N LEU A 22 -47.61 -13.28 -36.36
CA LEU A 22 -47.62 -13.21 -34.88
C LEU A 22 -46.61 -14.18 -34.23
N GLY A 23 -46.33 -15.32 -34.88
CA GLY A 23 -45.31 -16.28 -34.42
C GLY A 23 -43.87 -15.78 -34.60
N ALA A 24 -43.60 -15.02 -35.67
CA ALA A 24 -42.28 -14.44 -35.92
C ALA A 24 -41.95 -13.24 -35.00
N LEU A 25 -42.97 -12.54 -34.48
CA LEU A 25 -42.80 -11.44 -33.53
C LEU A 25 -42.69 -11.91 -32.07
N LEU A 26 -43.19 -13.10 -31.74
CA LEU A 26 -43.03 -13.71 -30.41
C LEU A 26 -41.68 -14.45 -30.23
N ALA A 27 -41.03 -14.85 -31.33
CA ALA A 27 -39.73 -15.53 -31.29
C ALA A 27 -38.53 -14.57 -31.09
N LEU A 28 -38.75 -13.25 -31.12
CA LEU A 28 -37.70 -12.24 -30.89
C LEU A 28 -37.52 -11.83 -29.41
N PHE A 29 -38.36 -12.35 -28.49
CA PHE A 29 -38.28 -11.99 -27.06
C PHE A 29 -37.74 -13.11 -26.14
N ILE A 30 -37.30 -14.25 -26.69
CA ILE A 30 -36.74 -15.37 -25.90
C ILE A 30 -35.30 -15.70 -26.36
N SER A 31 -34.52 -14.68 -26.71
CA SER A 31 -33.06 -14.79 -26.65
C SER A 31 -32.64 -14.37 -25.24
N CYS A 32 -32.96 -15.21 -24.25
CA CYS A 32 -32.26 -15.18 -22.97
C CYS A 32 -30.86 -15.77 -23.23
N ALA A 33 -30.03 -15.00 -23.94
CA ALA A 33 -28.61 -15.25 -23.93
C ALA A 33 -28.21 -15.23 -22.46
N PRO A 34 -27.55 -16.28 -21.94
CA PRO A 34 -27.04 -16.24 -20.58
C PRO A 34 -26.25 -14.94 -20.49
N THR A 35 -26.63 -14.09 -19.55
CA THR A 35 -25.88 -12.90 -19.23
C THR A 35 -24.50 -13.42 -18.85
N VAL A 36 -23.57 -13.38 -19.80
CA VAL A 36 -22.17 -13.56 -19.51
C VAL A 36 -21.90 -12.37 -18.62
N TYR A 37 -21.90 -12.63 -17.31
CA TYR A 37 -21.29 -11.73 -16.37
C TYR A 37 -19.87 -11.61 -16.89
N LEU A 38 -19.59 -10.51 -17.58
CA LEU A 38 -18.23 -10.05 -17.77
C LEU A 38 -17.69 -10.05 -16.36
N GLU A 39 -16.80 -10.99 -16.09
CA GLU A 39 -16.02 -11.04 -14.87
C GLU A 39 -15.35 -9.67 -14.81
N THR A 40 -15.98 -8.77 -14.05
CA THR A 40 -15.52 -7.41 -13.88
C THR A 40 -14.07 -7.54 -13.49
N GLU A 41 -13.18 -6.89 -14.25
CA GLU A 41 -11.76 -6.87 -13.96
C GLU A 41 -11.58 -6.78 -12.44
N PRO A 42 -10.75 -7.66 -11.83
CA PRO A 42 -10.61 -7.71 -10.39
C PRO A 42 -10.44 -6.27 -9.88
N PRO A 43 -11.23 -5.87 -8.87
CA PRO A 43 -11.45 -4.47 -8.51
C PRO A 43 -10.13 -3.73 -8.57
N GLY A 44 -10.08 -2.75 -9.49
CA GLY A 44 -8.84 -2.15 -9.98
C GLY A 44 -7.83 -1.98 -8.86
N ALA A 45 -6.66 -2.59 -9.05
CA ALA A 45 -5.57 -2.52 -8.08
C ALA A 45 -5.45 -1.08 -7.60
N SER A 46 -5.58 -0.90 -6.28
CA SER A 46 -5.55 0.41 -5.63
C SER A 46 -4.48 1.31 -6.25
N PRO A 47 -4.77 2.60 -6.55
CA PRO A 47 -3.80 3.52 -7.15
C PRO A 47 -2.55 3.72 -6.29
N TRP A 48 -2.55 3.22 -5.05
CA TRP A 48 -1.47 3.28 -4.09
C TRP A 48 -0.43 2.15 -4.26
N GLY A 49 -0.73 1.13 -5.08
CA GLY A 49 0.09 -0.08 -5.22
C GLY A 49 -0.36 -1.20 -4.27
N GLY A 50 -0.09 -2.45 -4.65
CA GLY A 50 -0.61 -3.64 -3.94
C GLY A 50 -0.26 -3.71 -2.46
N LYS A 51 0.84 -3.07 -2.03
CA LYS A 51 1.27 -3.05 -0.63
C LYS A 51 0.40 -2.20 0.32
N TYR A 52 -0.43 -1.30 -0.19
CA TYR A 52 -1.35 -0.50 0.63
C TYR A 52 -2.83 -0.80 0.32
N ALA A 53 -3.08 -1.78 -0.54
CA ALA A 53 -4.41 -2.29 -0.78
C ALA A 53 -4.69 -3.42 0.22
N MET A 54 -5.78 -3.29 0.96
CA MET A 54 -6.34 -4.39 1.74
C MET A 54 -7.67 -4.80 1.12
N THR A 55 -7.98 -6.10 1.19
CA THR A 55 -9.25 -6.64 0.71
C THR A 55 -9.73 -7.67 1.71
N PHE A 56 -11.01 -7.58 2.04
CA PHE A 56 -11.73 -8.58 2.82
C PHE A 56 -12.97 -9.00 2.03
N ASN A 57 -13.09 -10.29 1.80
CA ASN A 57 -14.27 -10.88 1.20
C ASN A 57 -15.07 -11.54 2.34
N PRO A 58 -16.31 -11.08 2.62
CA PRO A 58 -17.14 -11.74 3.61
C PRO A 58 -17.39 -13.19 3.18
N PRO A 59 -17.49 -14.14 4.13
CA PRO A 59 -17.79 -15.54 3.80
C PRO A 59 -19.11 -15.60 3.04
N GLU A 60 -19.10 -16.27 1.89
CA GLU A 60 -20.29 -16.46 1.06
C GLU A 60 -21.40 -17.10 1.90
N LYS A 61 -22.44 -16.33 2.18
CA LYS A 61 -23.64 -16.78 2.90
C LYS A 61 -24.81 -16.78 1.93
N THR A 62 -25.74 -17.69 2.14
CA THR A 62 -27.01 -17.71 1.41
C THR A 62 -27.62 -16.31 1.45
N PRO A 63 -28.02 -15.73 0.29
CA PRO A 63 -28.51 -14.37 0.23
C PRO A 63 -29.65 -14.19 1.23
N ARG A 64 -29.48 -13.22 2.15
CA ARG A 64 -30.51 -12.90 3.14
C ARG A 64 -31.62 -12.10 2.47
N ALA A 65 -32.82 -12.20 3.03
CA ALA A 65 -33.92 -11.30 2.68
C ALA A 65 -33.46 -9.84 2.88
N SER A 66 -33.80 -8.98 1.93
CA SER A 66 -33.48 -7.54 2.00
C SER A 66 -34.12 -6.93 3.25
N VAL A 67 -33.32 -6.18 4.00
CA VAL A 67 -33.75 -5.42 5.17
C VAL A 67 -34.01 -3.99 4.71
N PRO A 68 -35.20 -3.40 4.99
CA PRO A 68 -35.59 -2.08 4.48
C PRO A 68 -34.89 -0.94 5.23
N VAL A 69 -33.57 -0.99 5.31
CA VAL A 69 -32.71 0.01 5.97
C VAL A 69 -31.62 0.45 4.99
N THR A 70 -31.42 1.76 4.92
CA THR A 70 -30.35 2.38 4.13
C THR A 70 -29.29 2.93 5.07
N VAL A 71 -28.05 2.47 4.93
CA VAL A 71 -26.89 2.91 5.74
C VAL A 71 -25.95 3.74 4.88
N ALA A 72 -25.68 4.97 5.30
CA ALA A 72 -24.61 5.76 4.69
C ALA A 72 -23.26 5.35 5.28
N VAL A 73 -22.30 4.97 4.44
CA VAL A 73 -20.98 4.50 4.88
C VAL A 73 -19.97 5.63 4.75
N VAL A 74 -19.26 5.93 5.84
CA VAL A 74 -18.17 6.92 5.85
C VAL A 74 -16.85 6.20 6.08
N ASN A 75 -15.84 6.63 5.33
CA ASN A 75 -14.48 6.16 5.49
C ASN A 75 -13.95 6.46 6.91
N PRO A 76 -13.06 5.63 7.45
CA PRO A 76 -12.48 5.89 8.75
C PRO A 76 -11.71 7.22 8.74
N ALA A 77 -11.94 8.01 9.79
CA ALA A 77 -11.24 9.27 10.02
C ALA A 77 -10.08 9.05 11.00
N TYR A 78 -8.96 9.74 10.72
CA TYR A 78 -7.77 9.78 11.59
C TYR A 78 -7.47 11.19 12.11
N LYS A 79 -8.31 12.16 11.74
CA LYS A 79 -8.13 13.57 12.09
C LYS A 79 -9.26 14.01 13.02
N GLY A 80 -8.92 14.78 14.04
CA GLY A 80 -9.83 15.26 15.08
C GLY A 80 -9.07 15.41 16.40
N SER A 81 -9.59 16.20 17.34
CA SER A 81 -8.94 16.44 18.65
C SER A 81 -8.72 15.15 19.45
N GLU A 82 -9.57 14.13 19.25
CA GLU A 82 -9.45 12.82 19.92
C GLU A 82 -8.64 11.80 19.11
N LEU A 83 -8.39 12.07 17.82
CA LEU A 83 -7.75 11.12 16.89
C LEU A 83 -6.36 11.57 16.43
N SER A 84 -5.94 12.78 16.81
CA SER A 84 -4.60 13.32 16.51
C SER A 84 -3.47 12.48 17.12
N GLU A 85 -3.77 11.65 18.11
CA GLU A 85 -2.81 10.72 18.73
C GLU A 85 -2.64 9.42 17.93
N SER A 86 -3.49 9.16 16.93
CA SER A 86 -3.36 7.98 16.09
C SER A 86 -2.10 8.09 15.24
N ALA A 87 -1.27 7.04 15.25
CA ALA A 87 -0.10 6.92 14.39
C ALA A 87 -0.46 7.15 12.92
N LEU A 88 -1.65 6.74 12.47
CA LEU A 88 -2.10 6.97 11.08
C LEU A 88 -2.30 8.46 10.72
N ALA A 89 -2.33 9.36 11.70
CA ALA A 89 -2.34 10.80 11.47
C ALA A 89 -0.95 11.37 11.14
N ASP A 90 0.13 10.65 11.47
CA ASP A 90 1.50 11.06 11.16
C ASP A 90 1.73 11.07 9.63
N PRO A 91 2.29 12.15 9.06
CA PRO A 91 2.63 12.25 7.64
C PRO A 91 3.45 11.07 7.10
N VAL A 92 4.31 10.44 7.92
CA VAL A 92 5.11 9.26 7.56
C VAL A 92 4.21 8.10 7.09
N TYR A 93 3.02 7.95 7.69
CA TYR A 93 2.09 6.87 7.40
C TYR A 93 0.91 7.28 6.51
N ALA A 94 0.91 8.49 5.95
CA ALA A 94 -0.21 9.03 5.17
C ALA A 94 -0.66 8.12 4.00
N LYS A 95 0.29 7.45 3.33
CA LYS A 95 -0.02 6.49 2.25
C LYS A 95 -0.74 5.25 2.79
N VAL A 96 -0.29 4.71 3.92
CA VAL A 96 -0.93 3.56 4.58
C VAL A 96 -2.33 3.94 5.06
N ALA A 97 -2.46 5.09 5.73
CA ALA A 97 -3.73 5.59 6.24
C ALA A 97 -4.77 5.76 5.11
N LYS A 98 -4.35 6.30 3.96
CA LYS A 98 -5.23 6.46 2.80
C LYS A 98 -5.64 5.13 2.18
N GLY A 99 -4.70 4.18 2.03
CA GLY A 99 -4.97 2.83 1.54
C GLY A 99 -5.95 2.08 2.45
N PHE A 100 -5.68 2.07 3.75
CA PHE A 100 -6.55 1.47 4.76
C PHE A 100 -7.95 2.09 4.77
N SER A 101 -8.05 3.43 4.63
CA SER A 101 -9.32 4.13 4.63
C SER A 101 -10.21 3.74 3.45
N ALA A 102 -9.64 3.74 2.25
CA ALA A 102 -10.36 3.39 1.03
C ALA A 102 -10.77 1.91 1.01
N SER A 103 -9.86 1.01 1.41
CA SER A 103 -10.13 -0.42 1.52
C SER A 103 -11.26 -0.70 2.51
N MET A 104 -11.18 -0.11 3.71
CA MET A 104 -12.19 -0.29 4.76
C MET A 104 -13.56 0.19 4.30
N GLY A 105 -13.68 1.38 3.71
CA GLY A 105 -14.97 1.87 3.20
C GLY A 105 -15.63 0.91 2.21
N ASN A 106 -14.85 0.41 1.25
CA ASN A 106 -15.34 -0.54 0.23
C ASN A 106 -15.74 -1.90 0.83
N ASP A 107 -14.99 -2.42 1.80
CA ASP A 107 -15.29 -3.72 2.39
C ASP A 107 -16.42 -3.65 3.42
N LEU A 108 -16.57 -2.53 4.14
CA LEU A 108 -17.74 -2.28 4.98
C LEU A 108 -19.03 -2.27 4.15
N ASP A 109 -18.98 -1.66 2.96
CA ASP A 109 -20.09 -1.64 2.00
C ASP A 109 -20.48 -3.07 1.57
N LYS A 110 -19.50 -3.87 1.14
CA LYS A 110 -19.72 -5.29 0.79
C LYS A 110 -20.31 -6.09 1.95
N ILE A 111 -19.82 -5.89 3.18
CA ILE A 111 -20.33 -6.58 4.36
C ILE A 111 -21.81 -6.22 4.60
N LEU A 112 -22.18 -4.95 4.50
CA LEU A 112 -23.57 -4.51 4.66
C LEU A 112 -24.48 -5.07 3.55
N ILE A 113 -24.04 -5.01 2.29
CA ILE A 113 -24.78 -5.57 1.15
C ILE A 113 -24.98 -7.07 1.32
N SER A 114 -23.95 -7.82 1.71
CA SER A 114 -24.06 -9.27 1.96
C SER A 114 -25.04 -9.63 3.07
N LYS A 115 -25.33 -8.67 3.97
CA LYS A 115 -26.31 -8.81 5.05
C LYS A 115 -27.72 -8.35 4.66
N GLY A 116 -27.94 -7.97 3.40
CA GLY A 116 -29.23 -7.50 2.88
C GLY A 116 -29.53 -6.04 3.20
N VAL A 117 -28.53 -5.25 3.61
CA VAL A 117 -28.68 -3.83 3.93
C VAL A 117 -28.38 -3.00 2.69
N THR A 118 -29.20 -1.98 2.41
CA THR A 118 -28.92 -1.03 1.32
C THR A 118 -27.90 -0.01 1.81
N THR A 119 -26.96 0.37 0.96
CA THR A 119 -25.89 1.31 1.32
C THR A 119 -25.84 2.51 0.39
N VAL A 120 -25.28 3.61 0.90
CA VAL A 120 -24.94 4.80 0.10
C VAL A 120 -23.54 5.25 0.52
N GLY A 121 -22.65 5.47 -0.45
CA GLY A 121 -21.23 5.79 -0.20
C GLY A 121 -20.30 4.76 -0.87
N PRO A 122 -19.04 4.63 -0.40
CA PRO A 122 -18.46 5.27 0.77
C PRO A 122 -18.13 6.76 0.57
N PHE A 123 -18.38 7.58 1.59
CA PHE A 123 -18.02 9.01 1.61
C PHE A 123 -16.69 9.24 2.34
N ALA A 124 -15.88 10.24 1.97
CA ALA A 124 -14.60 10.45 2.64
C ALA A 124 -14.77 11.07 4.04
N SER A 125 -15.84 11.83 4.25
CA SER A 125 -16.22 12.36 5.56
C SER A 125 -17.73 12.56 5.68
N ARG A 126 -18.21 12.78 6.92
CA ARG A 126 -19.63 13.09 7.18
C ARG A 126 -20.10 14.38 6.50
N ASP A 127 -19.18 15.32 6.29
CA ASP A 127 -19.49 16.64 5.74
C ASP A 127 -19.66 16.60 4.22
N GLU A 128 -19.13 15.57 3.55
CA GLU A 128 -19.33 15.35 2.11
C GLU A 128 -20.70 14.75 1.78
N ILE A 129 -21.41 14.19 2.76
CA ILE A 129 -22.73 13.63 2.55
C ILE A 129 -23.73 14.78 2.33
N THR A 130 -24.39 14.79 1.18
CA THR A 130 -25.36 15.84 0.86
C THR A 130 -26.59 15.74 1.77
N TYR A 131 -27.32 16.85 1.93
CA TYR A 131 -28.54 16.87 2.76
C TYR A 131 -29.58 15.82 2.32
N ASN A 132 -29.75 15.64 1.01
CA ASN A 132 -30.69 14.66 0.46
C ASN A 132 -30.27 13.22 0.81
N GLU A 133 -28.99 12.91 0.74
CA GLU A 133 -28.45 11.60 1.15
C GLU A 133 -28.58 11.38 2.65
N LYS A 134 -28.29 12.39 3.48
CA LYS A 134 -28.51 12.33 4.95
C LYS A 134 -29.98 12.05 5.29
N LYS A 135 -30.91 12.71 4.59
CA LYS A 135 -32.35 12.51 4.78
C LYS A 135 -32.81 11.13 4.33
N GLY A 136 -32.25 10.60 3.24
CA GLY A 136 -32.56 9.27 2.71
C GLY A 136 -31.95 8.12 3.52
N ALA A 137 -30.79 8.35 4.14
CA ALA A 137 -30.16 7.37 5.01
C ALA A 137 -30.94 7.21 6.32
N SER A 138 -31.01 5.98 6.82
CA SER A 138 -31.57 5.67 8.15
C SER A 138 -30.54 5.95 9.24
N VAL A 139 -29.29 5.53 9.03
CA VAL A 139 -28.14 5.75 9.92
C VAL A 139 -26.86 5.98 9.12
N ILE A 140 -25.87 6.65 9.71
CA ILE A 140 -24.50 6.75 9.20
C ILE A 140 -23.61 5.80 9.98
N LEU A 141 -22.83 4.96 9.30
CA LEU A 141 -21.73 4.17 9.86
C LEU A 141 -20.41 4.92 9.69
N ALA A 142 -19.74 5.23 10.80
CA ALA A 142 -18.45 5.91 10.83
C ALA A 142 -17.47 5.16 11.75
N PRO A 143 -16.43 4.52 11.20
CA PRO A 143 -15.36 3.94 11.99
C PRO A 143 -14.38 5.02 12.48
N HIS A 144 -13.87 4.86 13.69
CA HIS A 144 -12.83 5.69 14.28
C HIS A 144 -11.65 4.82 14.70
N VAL A 145 -10.46 5.11 14.18
CA VAL A 145 -9.29 4.23 14.28
C VAL A 145 -8.19 4.94 15.08
N LEU A 146 -7.78 4.34 16.20
CA LEU A 146 -6.66 4.82 17.00
C LEU A 146 -5.61 3.71 17.09
N LEU A 147 -4.50 3.90 16.38
CA LEU A 147 -3.34 3.02 16.47
C LEU A 147 -2.21 3.76 17.18
N ALA A 148 -1.58 3.12 18.15
CA ALA A 148 -0.36 3.57 18.79
C ALA A 148 0.82 2.73 18.27
N THR A 149 1.93 3.40 17.98
CA THR A 149 3.17 2.74 17.55
C THR A 149 4.29 2.98 18.54
N GLN A 150 5.10 1.95 18.76
CA GLN A 150 6.35 2.03 19.49
C GLN A 150 7.46 1.45 18.62
N ILE A 151 8.48 2.24 18.36
CA ILE A 151 9.63 1.82 17.56
C ILE A 151 10.82 1.63 18.50
N LYS A 152 11.31 0.40 18.57
CA LYS A 152 12.55 0.05 19.26
C LYS A 152 13.62 -0.26 18.24
N TYR A 153 14.60 0.63 18.13
CA TYR A 153 15.77 0.39 17.30
C TYR A 153 16.61 -0.76 17.88
N GLN A 154 17.06 -1.65 17.00
CA GLN A 154 17.87 -2.81 17.37
C GLN A 154 19.33 -2.55 16.95
N GLY A 155 20.21 -2.51 17.93
CA GLY A 155 21.65 -2.36 17.71
C GLY A 155 22.07 -1.00 17.14
N ASP A 156 23.32 -0.96 16.72
CA ASP A 156 23.95 0.19 16.11
C ASP A 156 23.77 0.20 14.58
N PHE A 157 24.22 1.27 13.96
CA PHE A 157 24.20 1.41 12.51
C PHE A 157 25.13 0.40 11.85
N ARG A 158 24.64 -0.22 10.77
CA ARG A 158 25.39 -1.14 9.92
C ARG A 158 25.82 -0.40 8.66
N LEU A 159 27.11 -0.41 8.35
CA LEU A 159 27.58 0.11 7.07
C LEU A 159 27.38 -0.95 5.99
N VAL A 160 26.56 -0.62 5.00
CA VAL A 160 26.29 -1.45 3.82
C VAL A 160 26.97 -0.82 2.62
N VAL A 161 27.93 -1.54 2.04
CA VAL A 161 28.65 -1.13 0.84
C VAL A 161 28.19 -2.02 -0.30
N SER A 162 27.57 -1.40 -1.31
CA SER A 162 27.11 -2.10 -2.51
C SER A 162 28.20 -2.06 -3.57
N GLY A 163 28.53 -3.19 -4.20
CA GLY A 163 29.51 -3.26 -5.30
C GLY A 163 28.89 -3.83 -6.58
N PRO A 164 29.42 -3.52 -7.77
CA PRO A 164 28.97 -4.14 -9.02
C PRO A 164 29.18 -5.65 -8.97
N ALA A 165 28.19 -6.40 -9.48
CA ALA A 165 28.03 -7.86 -9.37
C ALA A 165 29.17 -8.75 -9.92
N GLY A 166 30.28 -8.18 -10.39
CA GLY A 166 31.43 -8.92 -10.95
C GLY A 166 32.71 -8.91 -10.09
N ASN A 167 32.84 -7.95 -9.16
CA ASN A 167 34.04 -7.81 -8.33
C ASN A 167 33.77 -8.39 -6.94
N SER A 168 33.80 -9.72 -6.83
CA SER A 168 33.71 -10.41 -5.55
C SER A 168 34.96 -10.13 -4.70
N VAL A 169 34.96 -9.02 -3.96
CA VAL A 169 35.84 -8.92 -2.80
C VAL A 169 35.37 -10.02 -1.85
N SER A 170 36.12 -11.11 -1.78
CA SER A 170 35.71 -12.27 -0.99
C SER A 170 35.38 -11.82 0.44
N LYS A 171 34.25 -12.28 0.98
CA LYS A 171 33.80 -12.03 2.36
C LYS A 171 34.95 -12.22 3.36
N GLY A 172 35.77 -13.26 3.16
CA GLY A 172 36.94 -13.55 3.99
C GLY A 172 38.11 -12.55 3.88
N LYS A 173 38.18 -11.71 2.84
CA LYS A 173 39.15 -10.60 2.75
C LYS A 173 38.68 -9.42 3.60
N LEU A 174 37.40 -9.04 3.51
CA LEU A 174 36.80 -7.99 4.33
C LEU A 174 36.78 -8.36 5.83
N GLU A 175 36.42 -9.61 6.17
CA GLU A 175 36.38 -10.09 7.55
C GLU A 175 37.79 -10.19 8.18
N ARG A 176 38.80 -10.67 7.42
CA ARG A 176 40.19 -10.70 7.91
C ARG A 176 40.77 -9.30 8.11
N LEU A 177 40.33 -8.33 7.30
CA LEU A 177 40.73 -6.93 7.45
C LEU A 177 40.08 -6.31 8.70
N ALA A 178 38.78 -6.47 8.86
CA ALA A 178 38.02 -6.04 10.03
C ALA A 178 38.61 -6.62 11.34
N TYR A 179 38.90 -7.93 11.38
CA TYR A 179 39.46 -8.61 12.54
C TYR A 179 40.86 -8.09 12.93
N ARG A 180 41.76 -7.92 11.94
CA ARG A 180 43.12 -7.40 12.19
C ARG A 180 43.12 -5.99 12.75
N PHE A 181 42.12 -5.18 12.39
CA PHE A 181 41.95 -3.83 12.90
C PHE A 181 41.50 -3.83 14.37
N GLY A 182 40.45 -4.59 14.71
CA GLY A 182 39.99 -4.74 16.09
C GLY A 182 41.08 -5.28 17.02
N GLU A 183 41.87 -6.25 16.56
CA GLU A 183 42.98 -6.82 17.32
C GLU A 183 44.14 -5.84 17.53
N ALA A 184 44.46 -5.00 16.53
CA ALA A 184 45.50 -3.99 16.63
C ALA A 184 45.12 -2.84 17.58
N TYR A 185 43.85 -2.42 17.52
CA TYR A 185 43.31 -1.37 18.39
C TYR A 185 43.26 -1.80 19.86
N SER A 186 42.79 -3.02 20.16
CA SER A 186 42.68 -3.51 21.54
C SER A 186 44.03 -3.74 22.21
N LYS A 187 45.05 -4.19 21.46
CA LYS A 187 46.37 -4.54 22.01
C LYS A 187 47.28 -3.36 22.28
N SER A 188 47.01 -2.18 21.70
CA SER A 188 48.04 -1.14 21.68
C SER A 188 47.58 0.25 22.09
N GLY A 189 46.28 0.41 22.41
CA GLY A 189 45.67 1.68 22.79
C GLY A 189 45.74 2.71 21.66
N ALA A 190 44.92 3.76 21.68
CA ALA A 190 44.76 4.72 20.58
C ALA A 190 46.07 5.32 20.01
N ASN A 191 47.20 5.24 20.74
CA ASN A 191 48.42 5.97 20.43
C ASN A 191 49.60 5.12 19.89
N SER A 192 49.41 3.83 19.59
CA SER A 192 50.54 2.97 19.18
C SER A 192 50.98 3.23 17.74
N SER A 193 52.29 3.37 17.53
CA SER A 193 52.92 3.45 16.21
C SER A 193 52.63 2.23 15.33
N LYS A 194 52.21 1.10 15.94
CA LYS A 194 51.74 -0.10 15.24
C LYS A 194 50.33 0.06 14.69
N ILE A 195 49.44 0.77 15.41
CA ILE A 195 48.16 1.24 14.86
C ILE A 195 48.42 2.28 13.80
N LYS A 196 49.35 3.24 13.99
CA LYS A 196 49.69 4.22 12.94
C LYS A 196 50.28 3.58 11.69
N ARG A 197 51.05 2.50 11.83
CA ARG A 197 51.59 1.71 10.70
C ARG A 197 50.55 0.81 10.04
N LEU A 198 49.66 0.16 10.82
CA LEU A 198 48.52 -0.56 10.28
C LEU A 198 47.45 0.38 9.69
N ALA A 199 47.36 1.62 10.17
CA ALA A 199 46.60 2.75 9.64
C ALA A 199 47.29 3.45 8.46
N GLN A 200 48.58 3.21 8.24
CA GLN A 200 49.30 3.60 7.02
C GLN A 200 49.25 2.49 5.97
N GLU A 201 49.20 1.21 6.38
CA GLU A 201 48.80 0.09 5.51
C GLU A 201 47.29 0.14 5.21
N TRP A 202 46.49 0.67 6.13
CA TRP A 202 45.11 1.14 5.97
C TRP A 202 45.09 2.66 5.73
N SER A 203 45.85 3.20 4.78
CA SER A 203 45.66 4.58 4.31
C SER A 203 44.30 4.72 3.60
N VAL A 204 43.22 4.30 4.26
CA VAL A 204 41.82 4.31 3.88
C VAL A 204 40.84 4.45 5.06
N VAL A 205 41.01 3.91 6.27
CA VAL A 205 39.91 4.02 7.26
C VAL A 205 40.37 4.45 8.66
N VAL A 206 41.14 5.54 8.78
CA VAL A 206 41.13 6.40 9.98
C VAL A 206 41.48 7.84 9.57
N THR A 207 40.50 8.51 8.98
CA THR A 207 40.22 9.96 9.05
C THR A 207 41.37 10.97 9.19
N SER A 208 41.59 11.78 8.15
CA SER A 208 42.00 13.17 8.33
C SER A 208 40.74 14.03 8.48
N GLY A 209 40.42 14.45 9.70
CA GLY A 209 39.32 15.40 9.97
C GLY A 209 38.21 14.93 10.91
N MET A 210 38.22 13.68 11.38
CA MET A 210 37.41 13.31 12.55
C MET A 210 38.09 13.89 13.79
N PRO A 211 37.34 14.51 14.72
CA PRO A 211 37.85 14.75 16.06
C PRO A 211 38.32 13.41 16.64
N GLU A 212 39.51 13.40 17.24
CA GLU A 212 40.17 12.19 17.78
C GLU A 212 39.23 11.39 18.70
N SER A 213 38.32 12.08 19.40
CA SER A 213 37.26 11.48 20.23
C SER A 213 36.27 10.60 19.46
N VAL A 214 35.93 10.93 18.21
CA VAL A 214 34.96 10.18 17.40
C VAL A 214 35.62 8.97 16.75
N ALA A 215 36.87 9.12 16.28
CA ALA A 215 37.65 8.00 15.77
C ALA A 215 37.91 6.94 16.86
N ASP A 216 38.22 7.39 18.08
CA ASP A 216 38.34 6.51 19.24
C ASP A 216 37.02 5.83 19.62
N GLU A 217 35.90 6.54 19.53
CA GLU A 217 34.57 5.95 19.78
C GLU A 217 34.25 4.86 18.75
N TRP A 218 34.52 5.11 17.47
CA TRP A 218 34.26 4.15 16.39
C TRP A 218 35.17 2.93 16.46
N ALA A 219 36.45 3.13 16.75
CA ALA A 219 37.38 2.01 16.90
C ALA A 219 37.07 1.17 18.15
N LYS A 220 36.60 1.79 19.25
CA LYS A 220 36.03 1.07 20.40
C LYS A 220 34.79 0.26 20.01
N LYS A 221 33.86 0.86 19.26
CA LYS A 221 32.65 0.19 18.73
C LYS A 221 32.97 -0.96 17.76
N PHE A 222 34.02 -0.82 16.96
CA PHE A 222 34.46 -1.89 16.07
C PHE A 222 35.10 -3.04 16.85
N ALA A 223 35.96 -2.71 17.82
CA ALA A 223 36.63 -3.70 18.67
C ALA A 223 35.68 -4.41 19.63
N SER A 224 34.59 -3.77 20.06
CA SER A 224 33.52 -4.38 20.88
C SER A 224 32.55 -5.24 20.08
N GLY A 225 32.59 -5.18 18.74
CA GLY A 225 31.62 -5.86 17.86
C GLY A 225 30.30 -5.11 17.69
N GLU A 226 30.21 -3.88 18.17
CA GLU A 226 29.05 -2.98 18.01
C GLU A 226 28.90 -2.48 16.56
N LEU A 227 29.99 -2.31 15.80
CA LEU A 227 29.93 -1.95 14.36
C LEU A 227 30.14 -3.20 13.47
N ILE A 228 29.12 -3.57 12.69
CA ILE A 228 29.18 -4.70 11.74
C ILE A 228 29.26 -4.18 10.30
N VAL A 229 30.29 -4.59 9.56
CA VAL A 229 30.40 -4.35 8.12
C VAL A 229 29.85 -5.54 7.36
N SER A 230 28.95 -5.29 6.42
CA SER A 230 28.39 -6.34 5.59
C SER A 230 28.42 -6.01 4.12
N TYR A 231 28.69 -7.04 3.33
CA TYR A 231 28.66 -6.98 1.87
C TYR A 231 27.40 -7.69 1.37
N GLU A 232 26.54 -6.96 0.66
CA GLU A 232 25.48 -7.54 -0.14
C GLU A 232 25.94 -7.60 -1.59
N GLY A 233 26.32 -8.79 -2.06
CA GLY A 233 26.56 -9.04 -3.47
C GLY A 233 25.22 -9.20 -4.17
N SER A 234 24.93 -8.36 -5.16
CA SER A 234 23.82 -8.58 -6.08
C SER A 234 24.15 -9.76 -6.98
N GLY A 235 23.80 -10.97 -6.56
CA GLY A 235 23.79 -12.13 -7.46
C GLY A 235 22.76 -11.89 -8.58
N PRO A 236 22.95 -12.46 -9.78
CA PRO A 236 21.93 -12.38 -10.82
C PRO A 236 20.67 -13.10 -10.34
N SER A 237 19.65 -12.34 -9.92
CA SER A 237 18.31 -12.87 -9.74
C SER A 237 17.82 -13.34 -11.11
N GLY A 238 17.51 -14.63 -11.25
CA GLY A 238 17.00 -15.20 -12.49
C GLY A 238 15.88 -14.34 -13.05
N ALA A 239 16.08 -13.82 -14.26
CA ALA A 239 15.05 -13.10 -14.99
C ALA A 239 13.81 -14.00 -15.15
N PRO A 240 12.58 -13.50 -14.92
CA PRO A 240 11.40 -14.23 -15.31
C PRO A 240 11.43 -14.44 -16.83
N SER A 241 11.34 -15.70 -17.26
CA SER A 241 11.28 -16.07 -18.66
C SER A 241 10.04 -15.45 -19.31
N VAL A 242 10.25 -14.38 -20.10
CA VAL A 242 9.23 -13.82 -20.98
C VAL A 242 9.02 -14.79 -22.13
N GLN A 243 7.95 -15.59 -22.07
CA GLN A 243 7.45 -16.29 -23.26
C GLN A 243 6.89 -15.24 -24.22
N LYS A 244 7.50 -15.15 -25.41
CA LYS A 244 7.03 -14.33 -26.54
C LYS A 244 5.64 -14.81 -26.96
N ALA A 245 4.64 -13.94 -26.86
CA ALA A 245 3.35 -14.13 -27.52
C ALA A 245 3.52 -14.03 -29.05
N PRO A 246 2.80 -14.85 -29.85
CA PRO A 246 2.78 -14.73 -31.31
C PRO A 246 2.05 -13.46 -31.76
N PRO A 247 2.40 -12.90 -32.95
CA PRO A 247 1.82 -11.66 -33.44
C PRO A 247 0.33 -11.83 -33.81
N PRO A 248 -0.53 -10.84 -33.52
CA PRO A 248 -1.90 -10.86 -34.02
C PRO A 248 -1.93 -10.61 -35.53
N SER A 249 -2.67 -11.49 -36.21
CA SER A 249 -3.09 -11.37 -37.60
C SER A 249 -3.87 -10.07 -37.83
N GLY A 250 -3.55 -9.40 -38.94
CA GLY A 250 -4.04 -8.07 -39.27
C GLY A 250 -5.55 -7.94 -39.44
N ALA A 251 -6.03 -6.75 -39.13
CA ALA A 251 -7.26 -6.20 -39.67
C ALA A 251 -6.98 -4.73 -40.01
N ALA A 252 -7.01 -4.43 -41.31
CA ALA A 252 -6.97 -3.08 -41.84
C ALA A 252 -8.32 -2.41 -41.55
N VAL A 253 -8.31 -1.24 -40.89
CA VAL A 253 -9.47 -0.34 -40.84
C VAL A 253 -9.01 1.08 -41.10
N SER A 254 -9.81 1.74 -41.94
CA SER A 254 -9.57 2.96 -42.69
C SER A 254 -9.45 4.24 -41.87
N SER A 255 -8.64 5.14 -42.41
CA SER A 255 -8.47 6.55 -42.04
C SER A 255 -9.79 7.32 -41.93
N GLY A 256 -9.96 8.00 -40.79
CA GLY A 256 -10.97 9.04 -40.59
C GLY A 256 -10.32 10.28 -39.96
N MET A 257 -10.15 11.33 -40.76
CA MET A 257 -9.72 12.66 -40.36
C MET A 257 -10.67 13.26 -39.31
N PHE A 258 -10.18 13.64 -38.13
CA PHE A 258 -10.69 14.80 -37.40
C PHE A 258 -9.56 15.41 -36.55
N GLY A 259 -9.17 16.63 -36.91
CA GLY A 259 -8.17 17.41 -36.21
C GLY A 259 -8.78 18.17 -35.04
N THR A 260 -8.17 18.04 -33.85
CA THR A 260 -8.34 19.01 -32.76
C THR A 260 -6.97 19.41 -32.24
N LYS A 261 -6.72 20.72 -32.22
CA LYS A 261 -5.47 21.35 -31.77
C LYS A 261 -5.37 21.26 -30.25
N THR A 262 -4.48 20.43 -29.73
CA THR A 262 -4.07 20.46 -28.32
C THR A 262 -2.77 21.25 -28.17
N ARG A 263 -2.85 22.36 -27.45
CA ARG A 263 -1.76 23.28 -27.11
C ARG A 263 -0.81 22.60 -26.11
N ARG A 264 0.36 22.14 -26.58
CA ARG A 264 1.44 21.60 -25.75
C ARG A 264 2.16 22.73 -25.03
N THR A 265 2.06 22.75 -23.71
CA THR A 265 2.92 23.52 -22.82
C THR A 265 4.29 22.83 -22.77
N ARG A 266 5.34 23.52 -23.22
CA ARG A 266 6.75 23.11 -23.06
C ARG A 266 7.09 23.15 -21.56
N GLN A 267 7.19 22.00 -20.91
CA GLN A 267 8.00 21.84 -19.69
C GLN A 267 9.38 21.35 -20.11
N GLY A 268 10.41 21.98 -19.52
CA GLY A 268 11.81 21.82 -19.88
C GLY A 268 12.30 20.39 -19.69
N ALA A 269 12.79 19.81 -20.78
CA ALA A 269 13.63 18.63 -20.74
C ALA A 269 15.01 19.04 -20.19
N THR A 270 15.30 18.65 -18.96
CA THR A 270 16.68 18.61 -18.46
C THR A 270 17.45 17.60 -19.29
N LEU A 271 18.54 18.09 -19.89
CA LEU A 271 19.51 17.35 -20.67
C LEU A 271 20.12 16.24 -19.79
N ALA A 272 19.71 14.99 -20.00
CA ALA A 272 20.44 13.84 -19.47
C ALA A 272 21.66 13.61 -20.36
N THR A 273 22.82 14.08 -19.93
CA THR A 273 24.11 13.79 -20.55
C THR A 273 24.37 12.29 -20.44
N ALA A 274 24.54 11.62 -21.59
CA ALA A 274 24.96 10.23 -21.64
C ALA A 274 26.41 10.12 -21.13
N GLY A 275 26.55 9.74 -19.86
CA GLY A 275 27.84 9.39 -19.26
C GLY A 275 28.37 8.08 -19.83
N SER A 276 29.68 8.02 -20.06
CA SER A 276 30.42 6.84 -20.49
C SER A 276 30.16 5.64 -19.59
N ALA A 277 30.01 4.45 -20.19
CA ALA A 277 29.80 3.18 -19.48
C ALA A 277 31.03 2.71 -18.66
N ASP A 278 32.15 3.42 -18.74
CA ASP A 278 33.39 3.10 -18.03
C ASP A 278 33.49 3.80 -16.65
N ASP A 279 32.58 4.70 -16.31
CA ASP A 279 32.42 5.20 -14.93
C ASP A 279 31.60 4.18 -14.12
N ALA A 280 32.25 3.06 -13.80
CA ALA A 280 31.78 2.12 -12.79
C ALA A 280 31.82 2.81 -11.42
N SER A 281 30.88 3.73 -11.19
CA SER A 281 30.63 4.36 -9.90
C SER A 281 30.47 3.25 -8.87
N PHE A 282 31.45 3.16 -7.96
CA PHE A 282 31.40 2.26 -6.83
C PHE A 282 30.08 2.52 -6.10
N GLY A 283 29.35 1.44 -5.78
CA GLY A 283 28.01 1.57 -5.24
C GLY A 283 28.04 2.36 -3.94
N LEU A 284 27.08 3.28 -3.81
CA LEU A 284 26.96 4.19 -2.68
C LEU A 284 26.95 3.38 -1.37
N ALA A 285 27.93 3.66 -0.51
CA ALA A 285 27.88 3.21 0.87
C ALA A 285 26.65 3.84 1.55
N ARG A 286 25.91 3.06 2.33
CA ARG A 286 24.76 3.53 3.11
C ARG A 286 24.81 2.98 4.52
N PHE A 287 24.27 3.72 5.48
CA PHE A 287 24.09 3.23 6.84
C PHE A 287 22.70 2.69 7.00
N GLU A 288 22.58 1.45 7.48
CA GLU A 288 21.31 0.82 7.78
C GLU A 288 21.11 0.70 9.28
N ARG A 289 19.87 0.83 9.73
CA ARG A 289 19.50 0.57 11.13
C ARG A 289 18.22 -0.24 11.16
N ASN A 290 18.29 -1.39 11.83
CA ASN A 290 17.13 -2.23 12.03
C ASN A 290 16.31 -1.71 13.21
N PHE A 291 15.00 -1.90 13.13
CA PHE A 291 14.08 -1.59 14.20
C PHE A 291 12.98 -2.65 14.30
N THR A 292 12.37 -2.74 15.47
CA THR A 292 11.11 -3.45 15.70
C THR A 292 10.05 -2.43 16.01
N MET A 293 8.96 -2.48 15.25
CA MET A 293 7.79 -1.67 15.48
C MET A 293 6.71 -2.54 16.10
N THR A 294 6.25 -2.13 17.28
CA THR A 294 5.07 -2.70 17.94
C THR A 294 3.91 -1.75 17.69
N THR A 295 2.85 -2.23 17.07
CA THR A 295 1.61 -1.45 16.86
C THR A 295 0.50 -2.08 17.66
N SER A 296 -0.23 -1.27 18.42
CA SER A 296 -1.40 -1.68 19.20
C SER A 296 -2.46 -0.59 19.12
N GLY A 297 -3.65 -0.82 19.63
CA GLY A 297 -4.65 0.25 19.69
C GLY A 297 -6.08 -0.27 19.81
N TRP A 298 -7.01 0.58 19.43
CA TRP A 298 -8.42 0.23 19.40
C TRP A 298 -9.14 0.94 18.27
N MET A 299 -10.30 0.41 17.95
CA MET A 299 -11.18 0.98 16.93
C MET A 299 -12.61 1.01 17.45
N TYR A 300 -13.33 2.07 17.12
CA TYR A 300 -14.76 2.19 17.38
C TYR A 300 -15.52 2.13 16.07
N PHE A 301 -16.59 1.36 16.04
CA PHE A 301 -17.61 1.48 15.01
C PHE A 301 -18.79 2.23 15.60
N VAL A 302 -19.15 3.35 14.97
CA VAL A 302 -20.24 4.20 15.44
C VAL A 302 -21.33 4.21 14.38
N MET A 303 -22.57 3.88 14.77
CA MET A 303 -23.74 4.27 13.99
C MET A 303 -24.39 5.46 14.66
N GLN A 304 -24.69 6.48 13.87
CA GLN A 304 -25.24 7.75 14.34
C GLN A 304 -26.38 8.23 13.45
N GLU A 305 -27.26 9.05 14.03
CA GLU A 305 -28.36 9.67 13.30
C GLU A 305 -27.80 10.66 12.25
N PRO A 306 -28.22 10.59 10.98
CA PRO A 306 -27.57 11.34 9.89
C PRO A 306 -27.56 12.87 9.97
N LEU A 307 -28.60 13.50 10.54
CA LEU A 307 -28.76 14.95 10.55
C LEU A 307 -28.14 15.60 11.81
N SER A 308 -28.46 15.07 12.98
CA SER A 308 -27.98 15.51 14.30
C SER A 308 -26.58 15.01 14.62
N GLY A 309 -26.16 13.88 14.05
CA GLY A 309 -24.92 13.19 14.42
C GLY A 309 -24.95 12.51 15.78
N GLU A 310 -26.14 12.31 16.37
CA GLU A 310 -26.29 11.65 17.66
C GLU A 310 -25.91 10.17 17.57
N LYS A 311 -25.02 9.71 18.45
CA LYS A 311 -24.51 8.32 18.45
C LYS A 311 -25.60 7.38 18.98
N LEU A 312 -25.96 6.37 18.19
CA LEU A 312 -27.00 5.38 18.51
C LEU A 312 -26.43 4.02 18.92
N TRP A 313 -25.27 3.68 18.37
CA TRP A 313 -24.63 2.38 18.55
C TRP A 313 -23.12 2.57 18.49
N VAL A 314 -22.40 2.00 19.44
CA VAL A 314 -20.94 2.06 19.50
C VAL A 314 -20.42 0.68 19.86
N LYS A 315 -19.54 0.12 19.04
CA LYS A 315 -18.78 -1.10 19.38
C LYS A 315 -17.30 -0.80 19.38
N LYS A 316 -16.63 -1.16 20.47
CA LYS A 316 -15.18 -1.05 20.62
C LYS A 316 -14.54 -2.39 20.28
N LEU A 317 -13.49 -2.35 19.46
CA LEU A 317 -12.60 -3.46 19.18
C LEU A 317 -11.21 -3.09 19.67
N GLU A 318 -10.67 -3.88 20.59
CA GLU A 318 -9.28 -3.79 21.03
C GLU A 318 -8.41 -4.65 20.10
N LEU A 319 -7.25 -4.12 19.74
CA LEU A 319 -6.33 -4.77 18.81
C LEU A 319 -5.10 -5.23 19.57
N ASP A 320 -4.83 -6.53 19.48
CA ASP A 320 -3.63 -7.12 20.07
C ASP A 320 -2.37 -6.49 19.46
N PRO A 321 -1.31 -6.28 20.26
CA PRO A 321 -0.05 -5.75 19.75
C PRO A 321 0.54 -6.66 18.66
N ILE A 322 0.91 -6.07 17.52
CA ILE A 322 1.63 -6.77 16.45
C ILE A 322 3.03 -6.17 16.33
N GLU A 323 4.03 -7.07 16.35
CA GLU A 323 5.42 -6.73 16.11
C GLU A 323 5.80 -6.99 14.65
N VAL A 324 6.45 -6.00 14.04
CA VAL A 324 7.02 -6.08 12.69
C VAL A 324 8.42 -5.49 12.70
N HIS A 325 9.36 -6.16 12.04
CA HIS A 325 10.71 -5.64 11.85
C HIS A 325 10.78 -4.79 10.59
N GLY A 326 11.61 -3.74 10.64
CA GLY A 326 11.90 -2.91 9.50
C GLY A 326 13.33 -2.38 9.54
N THR A 327 13.73 -1.70 8.46
CA THR A 327 15.07 -1.15 8.32
C THR A 327 14.95 0.27 7.78
N GLU A 328 15.71 1.20 8.35
CA GLU A 328 15.94 2.52 7.78
C GLU A 328 17.30 2.54 7.11
N SER A 329 17.42 3.21 5.96
CA SER A 329 18.69 3.42 5.28
C SER A 329 18.97 4.91 5.12
N TYR A 330 20.21 5.28 5.37
CA TYR A 330 20.68 6.64 5.37
C TYR A 330 21.84 6.79 4.41
N ALA A 331 21.83 7.88 3.65
CA ALA A 331 22.96 8.29 2.86
C ALA A 331 24.04 8.88 3.78
N PRO A 332 25.30 8.70 3.43
CA PRO A 332 26.40 9.33 4.13
C PRO A 332 26.31 10.86 4.04
N ASP A 333 26.88 11.57 5.02
CA ASP A 333 27.04 13.01 4.92
C ASP A 333 28.02 13.35 3.77
N HIS A 334 27.85 14.50 3.12
CA HIS A 334 28.62 14.92 1.93
C HIS A 334 30.11 15.11 2.19
N ASN A 335 30.54 15.08 3.45
CA ASN A 335 31.95 15.03 3.80
C ASN A 335 32.48 13.62 3.55
N ILE A 336 32.71 13.33 2.28
CA ILE A 336 33.36 12.12 1.80
C ILE A 336 34.87 12.35 1.92
N THR A 337 35.52 11.58 2.79
CA THR A 337 36.98 11.52 2.80
C THR A 337 37.39 10.52 1.75
N PHE A 338 38.09 11.02 0.74
CA PHE A 338 38.69 10.16 -0.27
C PHE A 338 39.97 9.58 0.27
N VAL A 339 40.15 8.29 0.04
CA VAL A 339 41.39 7.68 0.46
C VAL A 339 41.94 6.75 -0.60
N ASN A 340 43.19 7.02 -0.94
CA ASN A 340 43.87 6.39 -2.06
C ASN A 340 44.47 5.07 -1.60
N ASP A 341 43.82 3.97 -1.97
CA ASP A 341 44.35 2.62 -1.79
C ASP A 341 45.09 2.17 -3.06
N PRO A 342 46.36 1.74 -2.97
CA PRO A 342 47.09 1.24 -4.13
C PRO A 342 46.50 -0.04 -4.74
N CYS A 343 45.66 -0.79 -4.02
CA CYS A 343 45.02 -2.01 -4.49
C CYS A 343 43.59 -1.81 -5.02
N VAL A 344 42.88 -0.77 -4.58
CA VAL A 344 41.44 -0.61 -4.86
C VAL A 344 41.11 0.75 -5.52
N GLY A 345 42.07 1.65 -5.62
CA GLY A 345 41.86 3.01 -6.12
C GLY A 345 41.38 3.96 -5.03
N GLN A 346 40.79 5.08 -5.43
CA GLN A 346 40.27 6.10 -4.53
C GLN A 346 38.94 5.62 -3.92
N LEU A 347 38.96 5.27 -2.63
CA LEU A 347 37.76 4.88 -1.90
C LEU A 347 37.12 6.09 -1.23
N GLU A 348 35.82 6.25 -1.44
CA GLU A 348 35.00 7.26 -0.81
C GLU A 348 34.50 6.77 0.55
N ILE A 349 34.99 7.36 1.64
CA ILE A 349 34.55 7.03 2.99
C ILE A 349 33.78 8.18 3.62
N PRO A 350 32.53 7.94 4.02
CA PRO A 350 31.75 8.90 4.80
C PRO A 350 32.48 9.27 6.10
N SER A 351 32.80 10.54 6.31
CA SER A 351 33.45 10.99 7.56
C SER A 351 32.47 11.20 8.72
N GLY A 352 31.16 11.02 8.50
CA GLY A 352 30.17 11.17 9.54
C GLY A 352 28.78 10.71 9.13
N PHE A 353 27.98 10.43 10.16
CA PHE A 353 26.56 10.15 10.07
C PHE A 353 25.82 11.09 11.02
N LYS A 354 24.81 11.81 10.50
CA LYS A 354 23.92 12.65 11.31
C LYS A 354 22.52 12.04 11.29
N PRO A 355 22.05 11.45 12.40
CA PRO A 355 20.69 10.93 12.49
C PRO A 355 19.67 12.00 12.08
N GLY A 356 18.77 11.67 11.14
CA GLY A 356 17.72 12.57 10.65
C GLY A 356 18.10 13.43 9.45
N ALA A 357 19.38 13.56 9.12
CA ALA A 357 19.82 14.10 7.84
C ALA A 357 20.00 12.93 6.84
N ASN A 358 19.58 13.12 5.59
CA ASN A 358 19.83 12.19 4.49
C ASN A 358 19.19 10.79 4.63
N LEU A 359 17.97 10.68 5.17
CA LEU A 359 17.19 9.44 5.13
C LEU A 359 16.88 9.08 3.67
N VAL A 360 17.48 7.99 3.17
CA VAL A 360 17.30 7.50 1.79
C VAL A 360 16.10 6.57 1.71
N PHE A 361 15.93 5.73 2.73
CA PHE A 361 14.84 4.77 2.80
C PHE A 361 14.27 4.75 4.21
N ASP A 362 12.96 5.02 4.30
CA ASP A 362 12.20 4.95 5.53
C ASP A 362 11.37 3.66 5.56
N GLY A 363 11.87 2.63 6.21
CA GLY A 363 11.15 1.36 6.36
C GLY A 363 9.93 1.42 7.28
N ARG A 364 9.70 2.54 7.99
CA ARG A 364 8.57 2.66 8.93
C ARG A 364 7.24 2.56 8.20
N GLY A 365 7.13 3.21 7.03
CA GLY A 365 5.93 3.15 6.19
C GLY A 365 5.59 1.72 5.75
N ASP A 366 6.60 0.94 5.37
CA ASP A 366 6.42 -0.45 4.93
C ASP A 366 6.10 -1.37 6.13
N ALA A 367 6.76 -1.20 7.27
CA ALA A 367 6.45 -1.94 8.49
C ALA A 367 5.00 -1.67 8.96
N MET A 368 4.52 -0.43 8.83
CA MET A 368 3.13 -0.04 9.15
C MET A 368 2.15 -0.67 8.17
N ALA A 369 2.44 -0.64 6.87
CA ALA A 369 1.61 -1.32 5.88
C ALA A 369 1.46 -2.81 6.19
N THR A 370 2.57 -3.50 6.49
CA THR A 370 2.55 -4.92 6.89
C THR A 370 1.76 -5.14 8.17
N THR A 371 1.88 -4.26 9.16
CA THR A 371 1.12 -4.37 10.41
C THR A 371 -0.38 -4.25 10.16
N VAL A 372 -0.80 -3.20 9.43
CA VAL A 372 -2.21 -2.97 9.12
C VAL A 372 -2.78 -4.11 8.26
N GLN A 373 -2.02 -4.65 7.31
CA GLN A 373 -2.42 -5.83 6.53
C GLN A 373 -2.70 -7.05 7.42
N LYS A 374 -1.91 -7.28 8.47
CA LYS A 374 -2.14 -8.37 9.44
C LYS A 374 -3.37 -8.10 10.31
N MET A 375 -3.60 -6.85 10.74
CA MET A 375 -4.75 -6.47 11.56
C MET A 375 -6.07 -6.48 10.77
N TYR A 376 -6.03 -6.13 9.48
CA TYR A 376 -7.20 -5.92 8.64
C TYR A 376 -8.21 -7.08 8.62
N PRO A 377 -7.84 -8.35 8.36
CA PRO A 377 -8.79 -9.45 8.37
C PRO A 377 -9.42 -9.66 9.75
N ILE A 378 -8.67 -9.47 10.83
CA ILE A 378 -9.17 -9.60 12.21
C ILE A 378 -10.23 -8.53 12.47
N ILE A 379 -9.93 -7.29 12.07
CA ILE A 379 -10.83 -6.15 12.17
C ILE A 379 -12.14 -6.41 11.42
N MET A 380 -12.05 -6.79 10.14
CA MET A 380 -13.23 -6.98 9.29
C MET A 380 -14.07 -8.17 9.73
N GLN A 381 -13.44 -9.26 10.14
CA GLN A 381 -14.13 -10.42 10.69
C GLN A 381 -14.89 -10.05 11.96
N LYS A 382 -14.28 -9.32 12.90
CA LYS A 382 -14.95 -8.87 14.13
C LYS A 382 -16.09 -7.90 13.82
N PHE A 383 -15.90 -6.97 12.91
CA PHE A 383 -16.96 -6.08 12.46
C PHE A 383 -18.16 -6.84 11.91
N GLU A 384 -17.92 -7.83 11.04
CA GLU A 384 -18.98 -8.67 10.48
C GLU A 384 -19.80 -9.36 11.57
N THR A 385 -19.16 -9.77 12.68
CA THR A 385 -19.86 -10.37 13.82
C THR A 385 -20.68 -9.37 14.64
N TYR A 386 -20.30 -8.09 14.66
CA TYR A 386 -21.05 -7.05 15.37
C TYR A 386 -22.31 -6.61 14.62
N LEU A 387 -22.36 -6.79 13.31
CA LEU A 387 -23.52 -6.37 12.51
C LEU A 387 -24.63 -7.42 12.53
N ASP A 388 -25.69 -7.14 13.26
CA ASP A 388 -26.97 -7.85 13.15
C ASP A 388 -28.00 -6.99 12.39
N PRO A 389 -28.55 -7.45 11.26
CA PRO A 389 -29.56 -6.71 10.52
C PRO A 389 -30.81 -6.36 11.35
N ILE A 390 -31.18 -7.20 12.32
CA ILE A 390 -32.33 -6.94 13.21
C ILE A 390 -32.02 -5.77 14.15
N GLU A 391 -30.81 -5.72 14.71
CA GLU A 391 -30.35 -4.60 15.55
C GLU A 391 -30.35 -3.30 14.72
N ILE A 392 -29.85 -3.35 13.48
CA ILE A 392 -29.82 -2.19 12.58
C ILE A 392 -31.23 -1.65 12.26
N GLU A 393 -32.23 -2.52 12.10
CA GLU A 393 -33.62 -2.11 11.92
C GLU A 393 -34.18 -1.39 13.16
N GLN A 394 -33.83 -1.83 14.35
CA GLN A 394 -34.20 -1.12 15.59
C GLN A 394 -33.53 0.26 15.67
N LEU A 395 -32.28 0.40 15.20
CA LEU A 395 -31.60 1.70 15.15
C LEU A 395 -32.29 2.68 14.20
N LYS A 396 -32.88 2.20 13.10
CA LYS A 396 -33.70 3.04 12.19
C LYS A 396 -34.91 3.63 12.91
N LEU A 397 -35.59 2.85 13.75
CA LEU A 397 -36.74 3.34 14.52
C LEU A 397 -36.32 4.44 15.51
N LYS A 398 -35.22 4.22 16.25
CA LYS A 398 -34.66 5.23 17.16
C LYS A 398 -34.22 6.50 16.44
N ALA A 399 -33.58 6.37 15.27
CA ALA A 399 -33.19 7.51 14.44
C ALA A 399 -34.42 8.33 14.00
N LYS A 400 -35.53 7.66 13.69
CA LYS A 400 -36.80 8.33 13.35
C LYS A 400 -37.37 9.12 14.53
N GLU A 401 -37.39 8.53 15.73
CA GLU A 401 -37.84 9.20 16.95
C GLU A 401 -37.03 10.49 17.22
N ILE A 402 -35.69 10.43 17.10
CA ILE A 402 -34.82 11.60 17.27
C ILE A 402 -35.16 12.71 16.25
N ARG A 403 -35.46 12.33 15.01
CA ARG A 403 -35.85 13.30 13.96
C ARG A 403 -37.18 13.98 14.21
N GLU A 404 -38.12 13.28 14.84
CA GLU A 404 -39.42 13.86 15.20
C GLU A 404 -39.30 14.84 16.37
N HIS A 405 -38.33 14.63 17.27
CA HIS A 405 -38.08 15.49 18.42
C HIS A 405 -37.17 16.70 18.15
N LYS A 406 -36.25 16.60 17.19
CA LYS A 406 -35.32 17.70 16.86
C LYS A 406 -35.81 18.48 15.65
N VAL A 407 -35.97 19.79 15.83
CA VAL A 407 -36.15 20.73 14.73
C VAL A 407 -34.76 21.05 14.18
N TYR A 408 -34.52 20.71 12.91
CA TYR A 408 -33.24 20.91 12.20
C TYR A 408 -33.17 22.24 11.48
#